data_AF-A0A7Y0AK23-F1
#
_entry.id   AF-A0A7Y0AK23-F1
#
_cell.length_a   1.000
_cell.length_b   1.000
_cell.length_c   1.000
_cell.angle_alpha   90.00
_cell.angle_beta   90.00
_cell.angle_gamma   90.00
#
_symmetry.space_group_name_H-M   'P 1'
#
loop_
_entity.id
_entity.type
_entity.pdbx_description
1 polymer ?
#
loop_
_entity_poly.entity_id
_entity_poly.type
_entity_poly.pdbx_seq_one_letter_code
_entity_poly.pdbx_strand_id
1 'polypeptide(L)'
;MNKIDVKPKPFFLKKRFLIPFGILLLLLIKCTKTDTSTPQNKKVSIQTEKKSEEKIDLKTKLENNIKGIDEGQDLAKNVKSLDGIVIVLALYKVYSSIINEGKSSKNNDEQELAKKLEKKVIDSQVKTFPKLRRIYYELIKEKLWVNDVDVKILGPNNKTIQFTAGYFASNKNIQETQTTLHEMLLNLRFKQTQYKWYSGDDEYTYYNIESSKDSEIID
;
A
#
# COMPACT_ATOMS: atom_id res chain seq x y z
N MET A 1 -25.45 5.78 3.36
CA MET A 1 -25.86 5.77 4.78
C MET A 1 -25.74 4.33 5.25
N ASN A 2 -24.54 3.91 5.70
CA ASN A 2 -24.25 2.50 5.98
C ASN A 2 -24.70 2.17 7.40
N LYS A 3 -25.54 1.14 7.54
CA LYS A 3 -25.99 0.63 8.83
C LYS A 3 -24.81 -0.06 9.52
N ILE A 4 -24.43 0.46 10.67
CA ILE A 4 -23.48 -0.14 11.58
C ILE A 4 -24.26 -1.22 12.35
N ASP A 5 -24.00 -2.49 12.09
CA ASP A 5 -24.59 -3.58 12.86
C ASP A 5 -23.74 -3.78 14.12
N VAL A 6 -24.02 -2.98 15.16
CA VAL A 6 -23.41 -3.12 16.49
C VAL A 6 -24.31 -4.02 17.32
N LYS A 7 -23.88 -5.27 17.56
CA LYS A 7 -24.46 -6.08 18.64
C LYS A 7 -24.11 -5.43 19.99
N PRO A 8 -25.08 -5.08 20.86
CA PRO A 8 -24.78 -4.51 22.17
C PRO A 8 -24.19 -5.55 23.11
N LYS A 9 -23.10 -5.20 23.82
CA LYS A 9 -22.50 -6.01 24.89
C LYS A 9 -23.31 -5.92 26.20
N PRO A 10 -23.47 -7.01 26.97
CA PRO A 10 -23.94 -6.93 28.34
C PRO A 10 -22.88 -6.27 29.23
N PHE A 11 -23.34 -5.29 30.02
CA PHE A 11 -22.52 -4.49 30.91
C PHE A 11 -22.16 -5.27 32.17
N PHE A 12 -20.93 -5.78 32.25
CA PHE A 12 -20.38 -6.33 33.48
C PHE A 12 -19.41 -5.33 34.12
N LEU A 13 -19.83 -4.68 35.21
CA LEU A 13 -18.94 -3.95 36.11
C LEU A 13 -17.91 -4.91 36.69
N LYS A 14 -16.63 -4.72 36.37
CA LYS A 14 -15.52 -5.20 37.21
C LYS A 14 -14.53 -4.07 37.49
N LYS A 15 -14.03 -4.11 38.73
CA LYS A 15 -13.44 -3.03 39.52
C LYS A 15 -12.31 -2.27 38.81
N ARG A 16 -12.33 -0.94 38.98
CA ARG A 16 -11.31 0.02 38.57
C ARG A 16 -9.92 -0.39 39.06
N PHE A 17 -9.00 -0.60 38.13
CA PHE A 17 -7.57 -0.41 38.37
C PHE A 17 -7.13 0.79 37.53
N LEU A 18 -6.72 1.86 38.23
CA LEU A 18 -6.05 3.02 37.64
C LEU A 18 -4.65 2.58 37.21
N ILE A 19 -4.41 2.43 35.91
CA ILE A 19 -3.07 2.32 35.34
C ILE A 19 -2.77 3.68 34.69
N PRO A 20 -1.67 4.36 35.06
CA PRO A 20 -1.37 5.68 34.56
C PRO A 20 -1.11 5.64 33.04
N PHE A 21 -1.94 6.38 32.33
CA PHE A 21 -1.83 6.72 30.92
C PHE A 21 -0.56 7.55 30.70
N GLY A 22 0.39 7.02 29.94
CA GLY A 22 1.59 7.75 29.56
C GLY A 22 2.35 7.01 28.49
N ILE A 23 2.09 7.38 27.23
CA ILE A 23 3.02 7.59 26.11
C ILE A 23 2.17 7.66 24.85
N LEU A 24 1.59 8.85 24.65
CA LEU A 24 1.18 9.35 23.34
C LEU A 24 2.43 10.02 22.76
N LEU A 25 3.30 9.25 22.09
CA LEU A 25 4.39 9.86 21.32
C LEU A 25 3.89 10.16 19.92
N LEU A 26 3.43 11.40 19.78
CA LEU A 26 3.10 12.06 18.53
C LEU A 26 4.27 11.95 17.54
N LEU A 27 4.01 11.38 16.36
CA LEU A 27 4.82 11.58 15.16
C LEU A 27 4.70 13.05 14.73
N LEU A 28 5.52 13.93 15.31
CA LEU A 28 5.76 15.27 14.79
C LEU A 28 7.03 15.25 13.95
N ILE A 29 6.83 15.07 12.64
CA ILE A 29 7.79 15.43 11.61
C ILE A 29 8.04 16.94 11.76
N LYS A 30 9.18 17.32 12.34
CA LYS A 30 9.67 18.70 12.30
C LYS A 30 10.04 19.03 10.86
N CYS A 31 9.13 19.73 10.19
CA CYS A 31 9.40 20.46 8.96
C CYS A 31 10.37 21.61 9.32
N THR A 32 11.67 21.43 9.06
CA THR A 32 12.66 22.50 9.17
C THR A 32 12.49 23.41 7.96
N LYS A 33 11.88 24.57 8.19
CA LYS A 33 11.96 25.72 7.30
C LYS A 33 13.43 26.13 7.21
N THR A 34 14.02 26.01 6.03
CA THR A 34 15.27 26.70 5.68
C THR A 34 14.93 27.97 4.93
N ASP A 35 15.59 29.03 5.39
CA ASP A 35 15.31 30.42 5.11
C ASP A 35 15.56 30.84 3.67
N THR A 36 14.78 31.85 3.31
CA THR A 36 14.88 32.68 2.13
C THR A 36 16.23 33.40 2.08
N SER A 37 17.05 33.09 1.08
CA SER A 37 18.15 33.97 0.66
C SER A 37 18.12 34.14 -0.85
N THR A 38 17.75 35.35 -1.28
CA THR A 38 17.80 35.88 -2.65
C THR A 38 19.20 35.75 -3.25
N PRO A 39 19.36 35.18 -4.46
CA PRO A 39 20.58 35.37 -5.24
C PRO A 39 20.38 36.45 -6.30
N GLN A 40 21.34 37.36 -6.33
CA GLN A 40 21.49 38.43 -7.32
C GLN A 40 21.55 37.90 -8.76
N ASN A 41 20.96 38.73 -9.63
CA ASN A 41 21.00 38.69 -11.08
C ASN A 41 22.45 38.69 -11.60
N LYS A 42 22.90 37.57 -12.18
CA LYS A 42 24.04 37.52 -13.09
C LYS A 42 23.59 36.76 -14.34
N LYS A 43 23.32 37.52 -15.42
CA LYS A 43 23.11 36.99 -16.77
C LYS A 43 24.33 36.14 -17.17
N VAL A 44 24.15 34.83 -17.22
CA VAL A 44 24.98 33.91 -17.99
C VAL A 44 24.05 33.32 -19.03
N SER A 45 24.27 33.68 -20.30
CA SER A 45 23.54 33.09 -21.43
C SER A 45 24.03 31.66 -21.60
N ILE A 46 23.31 30.71 -21.00
CA ILE A 46 23.44 29.31 -21.36
C ILE A 46 22.44 29.09 -22.49
N GLN A 47 22.96 28.88 -23.69
CA GLN A 47 22.17 28.39 -24.81
C GLN A 47 21.63 27.02 -24.41
N THR A 48 20.34 26.95 -24.10
CA THR A 48 19.64 25.69 -23.91
C THR A 48 19.54 25.02 -25.28
N GLU A 49 20.49 24.14 -25.58
CA GLU A 49 20.26 23.09 -26.55
C GLU A 49 19.06 22.28 -26.05
N LYS A 50 17.91 22.53 -26.67
CA LYS A 50 16.73 21.67 -26.63
C LYS A 50 17.16 20.32 -27.22
N LYS A 51 17.70 19.43 -26.38
CA LYS A 51 17.65 18.00 -26.66
C LYS A 51 16.16 17.66 -26.67
N SER A 52 15.56 17.59 -27.86
CA SER A 52 14.20 17.10 -28.01
C SER A 52 14.19 15.69 -27.43
N GLU A 53 13.53 15.51 -26.28
CA GLU A 53 13.15 14.17 -25.84
C GLU A 53 12.37 13.55 -26.98
N GLU A 54 12.98 12.59 -27.67
CA GLU A 54 12.32 11.82 -28.70
C GLU A 54 11.17 11.08 -28.02
N LYS A 55 9.95 11.57 -28.24
CA LYS A 55 8.76 11.01 -27.62
C LYS A 55 8.60 9.60 -28.18
N ILE A 56 9.04 8.61 -27.40
CA ILE A 56 8.89 7.19 -27.72
C ILE A 56 7.40 6.96 -28.04
N ASP A 57 7.12 6.41 -29.21
CA ASP A 57 5.76 6.15 -29.65
C ASP A 57 5.11 5.05 -28.78
N LEU A 58 3.78 5.02 -28.78
CA LEU A 58 3.01 4.14 -27.90
C LEU A 58 3.25 2.66 -28.19
N LYS A 59 3.38 2.28 -29.47
CA LYS A 59 3.69 0.90 -29.87
C LYS A 59 5.03 0.46 -29.29
N THR A 60 6.07 1.28 -29.44
CA THR A 60 7.39 1.00 -28.85
C THR A 60 7.34 0.92 -27.33
N LYS A 61 6.58 1.80 -26.65
CA LYS A 61 6.38 1.70 -25.19
C LYS A 61 5.75 0.37 -24.80
N LEU A 62 4.67 -0.04 -25.47
CA LEU A 62 3.97 -1.30 -25.19
C LEU A 62 4.90 -2.50 -25.39
N GLU A 63 5.62 -2.56 -26.51
CA GLU A 63 6.55 -3.64 -26.84
C GLU A 63 7.68 -3.74 -25.81
N ASN A 64 8.29 -2.62 -25.42
CA ASN A 64 9.36 -2.58 -24.43
C ASN A 64 8.88 -3.08 -23.05
N ASN A 65 7.68 -2.68 -22.62
CA ASN A 65 7.13 -3.11 -21.33
C ASN A 65 6.73 -4.61 -21.35
N ILE A 66 6.21 -5.11 -22.47
CA ILE A 66 5.94 -6.54 -22.65
C ILE A 66 7.24 -7.33 -22.52
N LYS A 67 8.29 -6.92 -23.22
CA LYS A 67 9.61 -7.56 -23.18
C LYS A 67 10.20 -7.54 -21.77
N GLY A 68 10.14 -6.40 -21.08
CA GLY A 68 10.64 -6.28 -19.71
C GLY A 68 9.95 -7.22 -18.71
N ILE A 69 8.65 -7.48 -18.88
CA ILE A 69 7.94 -8.47 -18.04
C ILE A 69 8.34 -9.91 -18.44
N ASP A 70 8.50 -10.20 -19.72
CA ASP A 70 8.87 -11.53 -20.23
C ASP A 70 10.27 -11.97 -19.80
N GLU A 71 11.17 -11.02 -19.55
CA GLU A 71 12.49 -11.27 -18.98
C GLU A 71 12.46 -11.66 -17.49
N GLY A 72 11.26 -11.85 -16.90
CA GLY A 72 11.08 -12.52 -15.61
C GLY A 72 11.35 -11.64 -14.40
N GLN A 73 11.10 -10.33 -14.52
CA GLN A 73 11.26 -9.38 -13.42
C GLN A 73 10.24 -9.64 -12.30
N ASP A 74 10.65 -10.39 -11.28
CA ASP A 74 9.90 -10.50 -10.02
C ASP A 74 10.04 -9.19 -9.24
N LEU A 75 9.06 -8.31 -9.39
CA LEU A 75 9.08 -6.96 -8.81
C LEU A 75 9.20 -6.97 -7.27
N ALA A 76 8.83 -8.05 -6.60
CA ALA A 76 8.97 -8.17 -5.14
C ALA A 76 10.34 -8.68 -4.67
N LYS A 77 11.18 -9.23 -5.56
CA LYS A 77 12.39 -9.99 -5.17
C LYS A 77 13.36 -9.23 -4.28
N ASN A 78 13.54 -7.92 -4.53
CA ASN A 78 14.51 -7.08 -3.83
C ASN A 78 13.86 -6.05 -2.90
N VAL A 79 12.55 -6.18 -2.65
CA VAL A 79 11.84 -5.23 -1.79
C VAL A 79 12.13 -5.52 -0.32
N LYS A 80 12.74 -4.54 0.37
CA LYS A 80 13.16 -4.64 1.78
C LYS A 80 12.69 -3.46 2.64
N SER A 81 11.88 -2.58 2.11
CA SER A 81 11.40 -1.38 2.79
C SER A 81 9.99 -1.01 2.37
N LEU A 82 9.34 -0.12 3.14
CA LEU A 82 8.03 0.42 2.79
C LEU A 82 8.10 1.22 1.48
N ASP A 83 9.16 1.99 1.26
CA ASP A 83 9.37 2.73 0.02
C ASP A 83 9.52 1.78 -1.18
N GLY A 84 10.19 0.64 -0.99
CA GLY A 84 10.28 -0.40 -2.01
C GLY A 84 8.92 -0.98 -2.40
N ILE A 85 8.01 -1.18 -1.44
CA ILE A 85 6.62 -1.57 -1.72
C ILE A 85 5.92 -0.49 -2.54
N VAL A 86 6.04 0.78 -2.14
CA VAL A 86 5.42 1.92 -2.82
C VAL A 86 5.93 2.05 -4.26
N ILE A 87 7.22 1.83 -4.51
CA ILE A 87 7.80 1.81 -5.85
C ILE A 87 7.16 0.72 -6.72
N VAL A 88 6.98 -0.49 -6.20
CA VAL A 88 6.32 -1.57 -6.95
C VAL A 88 4.87 -1.23 -7.29
N LEU A 89 4.12 -0.65 -6.33
CA LEU A 89 2.75 -0.20 -6.57
C LEU A 89 2.70 0.90 -7.65
N ALA A 90 3.63 1.85 -7.62
CA ALA A 90 3.75 2.91 -8.62
C ALA A 90 4.07 2.36 -10.01
N LEU A 91 4.96 1.35 -10.12
CA LEU A 91 5.26 0.68 -11.38
C LEU A 91 4.01 0.01 -11.98
N TYR A 92 3.18 -0.64 -11.16
CA TYR A 92 1.91 -1.19 -11.66
C TYR A 92 0.96 -0.10 -12.16
N LYS A 93 0.92 1.08 -11.53
CA LYS A 93 0.13 2.22 -12.01
C LYS A 93 0.63 2.75 -13.36
N VAL A 94 1.96 2.79 -13.55
CA VAL A 94 2.56 3.13 -14.85
C VAL A 94 2.13 2.12 -15.92
N TYR A 95 2.19 0.82 -15.63
CA TYR A 95 1.69 -0.20 -16.57
C TYR A 95 0.21 0.00 -16.89
N SER A 96 -0.63 0.24 -15.89
CA SER A 96 -2.06 0.50 -16.08
C SER A 96 -2.32 1.71 -16.98
N SER A 97 -1.60 2.80 -16.77
CA SER A 97 -1.70 3.99 -17.61
C SER A 97 -1.35 3.70 -19.07
N ILE A 98 -0.26 2.98 -19.33
CA ILE A 98 0.16 2.60 -20.70
C ILE A 98 -0.86 1.65 -21.35
N ILE A 99 -1.39 0.70 -20.59
CA ILE A 99 -2.45 -0.21 -21.05
C ILE A 99 -3.71 0.57 -21.44
N ASN A 100 -4.13 1.52 -20.61
CA ASN A 100 -5.32 2.33 -20.87
C ASN A 100 -5.14 3.24 -22.09
N GLU A 101 -3.95 3.79 -22.30
CA GLU A 101 -3.60 4.55 -23.50
C GLU A 101 -3.70 3.66 -24.75
N GLY A 102 -3.10 2.46 -24.71
CA GLY A 102 -3.14 1.50 -25.83
C GLY A 102 -4.55 0.96 -26.13
N LYS A 103 -5.35 0.66 -25.10
CA LYS A 103 -6.75 0.25 -25.27
C LYS A 103 -7.63 1.33 -25.90
N SER A 104 -7.32 2.60 -25.60
CA SER A 104 -8.05 3.75 -26.13
C SER A 104 -7.52 4.24 -27.48
N SER A 105 -6.45 3.63 -28.00
CA SER A 105 -5.88 3.98 -29.30
C SER A 105 -6.83 3.63 -30.45
N LYS A 106 -6.69 4.32 -31.58
CA LYS A 106 -7.36 3.98 -32.85
C LYS A 106 -6.58 2.93 -33.66
N ASN A 107 -5.35 2.62 -33.27
CA ASN A 107 -4.51 1.64 -33.95
C ASN A 107 -4.77 0.23 -33.40
N ASN A 108 -5.18 -0.69 -34.27
CA ASN A 108 -5.47 -2.08 -33.90
C ASN A 108 -4.24 -2.79 -33.31
N ASP A 109 -3.03 -2.53 -33.83
CA ASP A 109 -1.80 -3.13 -33.29
C ASP A 109 -1.57 -2.72 -31.83
N GLU A 110 -1.78 -1.43 -31.52
CA GLU A 110 -1.59 -0.89 -30.17
C GLU A 110 -2.64 -1.44 -29.20
N GLN A 111 -3.88 -1.62 -29.65
CA GLN A 111 -4.93 -2.25 -28.85
C GLN A 111 -4.59 -3.72 -28.51
N GLU A 112 -4.12 -4.49 -29.49
CA GLU A 112 -3.73 -5.89 -29.28
C GLU A 112 -2.51 -6.01 -28.36
N LEU A 113 -1.52 -5.13 -28.53
CA LEU A 113 -0.37 -5.05 -27.62
C LEU A 113 -0.80 -4.67 -26.20
N ALA A 114 -1.76 -3.74 -26.04
CA ALA A 114 -2.29 -3.36 -24.73
C ALA A 114 -2.98 -4.53 -24.02
N LYS A 115 -3.79 -5.32 -24.73
CA LYS A 115 -4.40 -6.55 -24.19
C LYS A 115 -3.34 -7.57 -23.77
N LYS A 116 -2.30 -7.74 -24.59
CA LYS A 116 -1.18 -8.63 -24.28
C LYS A 116 -0.42 -8.18 -23.03
N LEU A 117 -0.13 -6.89 -22.92
CA LEU A 117 0.53 -6.31 -21.75
C LEU A 117 -0.33 -6.46 -20.50
N GLU A 118 -1.63 -6.17 -20.59
CA GLU A 118 -2.59 -6.34 -19.49
C GLU A 118 -2.58 -7.75 -18.92
N LYS A 119 -2.69 -8.77 -19.78
CA LYS A 119 -2.65 -10.17 -19.34
C LYS A 119 -1.38 -10.47 -18.53
N LYS A 120 -0.23 -10.02 -19.02
CA LYS A 120 1.07 -10.21 -18.35
C LYS A 120 1.17 -9.46 -17.03
N VAL A 121 0.67 -8.24 -16.97
CA VAL A 121 0.63 -7.42 -15.76
C VAL A 121 -0.28 -8.09 -14.71
N ILE A 122 -1.46 -8.57 -15.10
CA ILE A 122 -2.36 -9.32 -14.22
C ILE A 122 -1.67 -10.57 -13.66
N ASP A 123 -1.04 -11.37 -14.53
CA ASP A 123 -0.32 -12.58 -14.12
C ASP A 123 0.84 -12.27 -13.14
N SER A 124 1.50 -11.13 -13.33
CA SER A 124 2.52 -10.61 -12.41
C SER A 124 1.91 -10.20 -11.07
N GLN A 125 0.86 -9.36 -11.06
CA GLN A 125 0.18 -8.90 -9.85
C GLN A 125 -0.29 -10.07 -8.97
N VAL A 126 -0.93 -11.08 -9.55
CA VAL A 126 -1.41 -12.28 -8.83
C VAL A 126 -0.29 -12.97 -8.05
N LYS A 127 0.93 -12.97 -8.59
CA LYS A 127 2.11 -13.56 -7.93
C LYS A 127 2.78 -12.59 -6.94
N THR A 128 2.75 -11.29 -7.23
CA THR A 128 3.48 -10.25 -6.49
C THR A 128 2.74 -9.78 -5.23
N PHE A 129 1.42 -9.55 -5.29
CA PHE A 129 0.67 -9.03 -4.13
C PHE A 129 0.78 -9.92 -2.86
N PRO A 130 0.70 -11.26 -2.93
CA PRO A 130 0.92 -12.11 -1.76
C PRO A 130 2.31 -11.92 -1.12
N LYS A 131 3.34 -11.68 -1.94
CA LYS A 131 4.71 -11.40 -1.49
C LYS A 131 4.81 -10.01 -0.86
N LEU A 132 4.25 -8.98 -1.50
CA LEU A 132 4.24 -7.62 -0.94
C LEU A 132 3.53 -7.58 0.42
N ARG A 133 2.40 -8.29 0.57
CA ARG A 133 1.70 -8.41 1.85
C ARG A 133 2.54 -9.13 2.91
N ARG A 134 3.30 -10.16 2.53
CA ARG A 134 4.26 -10.82 3.42
C ARG A 134 5.37 -9.85 3.86
N ILE A 135 5.98 -9.14 2.92
CA ILE A 135 7.06 -8.19 3.19
C ILE A 135 6.57 -7.06 4.09
N TYR A 136 5.39 -6.49 3.80
CA TYR A 136 4.75 -5.49 4.65
C TYR A 136 4.56 -6.00 6.08
N TYR A 137 4.05 -7.22 6.23
CA TYR A 137 3.91 -7.87 7.53
C TYR A 137 5.24 -7.96 8.30
N GLU A 138 6.31 -8.47 7.69
CA GLU A 138 7.60 -8.59 8.38
C GLU A 138 8.10 -7.20 8.83
N LEU A 139 7.99 -6.19 7.95
CA LEU A 139 8.42 -4.82 8.25
C LEU A 139 7.64 -4.19 9.40
N ILE A 140 6.30 -4.34 9.44
CA ILE A 140 5.51 -3.75 10.51
C ILE A 140 5.60 -4.55 11.81
N LYS A 141 5.75 -5.88 11.74
CA LYS A 141 5.94 -6.73 12.91
C LYS A 141 7.17 -6.31 13.68
N GLU A 142 8.30 -6.14 13.00
CA GLU A 142 9.56 -5.69 13.63
C GLU A 142 9.40 -4.31 14.27
N LYS A 143 8.75 -3.37 13.56
CA LYS A 143 8.54 -2.01 14.05
C LYS A 143 7.60 -1.93 15.25
N LEU A 144 6.59 -2.78 15.31
CA LEU A 144 5.55 -2.72 16.33
C LEU A 144 5.84 -3.62 17.53
N TRP A 145 6.79 -4.55 17.41
CA TRP A 145 7.23 -5.41 18.52
C TRP A 145 7.67 -4.61 19.75
N VAL A 146 8.39 -3.50 19.58
CA VAL A 146 8.84 -2.63 20.68
C VAL A 146 7.70 -1.94 21.43
N ASN A 147 6.48 -1.97 20.88
CA ASN A 147 5.27 -1.40 21.48
C ASN A 147 4.30 -2.49 21.97
N ASP A 148 4.81 -3.70 22.22
CA ASP A 148 4.02 -4.86 22.68
C ASP A 148 2.84 -5.21 21.75
N VAL A 149 3.02 -5.00 20.45
CA VAL A 149 2.05 -5.39 19.43
C VAL A 149 2.54 -6.62 18.68
N ASP A 150 1.83 -7.73 18.84
CA ASP A 150 2.00 -8.90 17.99
C ASP A 150 1.23 -8.71 16.69
N VAL A 151 1.84 -9.14 15.58
CA VAL A 151 1.25 -9.04 14.25
C VAL A 151 1.23 -10.42 13.62
N LYS A 152 0.14 -10.77 12.95
CA LYS A 152 0.00 -12.00 12.17
C LYS A 152 -0.65 -11.74 10.83
N ILE A 153 -0.35 -12.59 9.86
CA ILE A 153 -1.08 -12.69 8.60
C ILE A 153 -1.80 -14.03 8.56
N LEU A 154 -3.05 -14.00 8.10
CA LEU A 154 -3.96 -15.13 8.15
C LEU A 154 -4.57 -15.39 6.77
N GLY A 155 -5.04 -16.63 6.60
CA GLY A 155 -5.78 -17.06 5.42
C GLY A 155 -4.94 -17.23 4.15
N PRO A 156 -5.58 -17.67 3.06
CA PRO A 156 -4.90 -17.92 1.80
C PRO A 156 -4.28 -16.63 1.26
N ASN A 157 -3.08 -16.78 0.70
CA ASN A 157 -2.29 -15.71 0.13
C ASN A 157 -1.92 -14.57 1.08
N ASN A 158 -2.18 -14.63 2.40
CA ASN A 158 -1.92 -13.57 3.41
C ASN A 158 -2.92 -12.39 3.40
N LYS A 159 -4.19 -12.62 3.03
CA LYS A 159 -5.18 -11.53 2.77
C LYS A 159 -5.78 -10.90 4.02
N THR A 160 -5.53 -11.47 5.19
CA THR A 160 -5.95 -10.91 6.47
C THR A 160 -4.72 -10.57 7.29
N ILE A 161 -4.73 -9.41 7.95
CA ILE A 161 -3.70 -9.04 8.92
C ILE A 161 -4.34 -8.82 10.29
N GLN A 162 -3.73 -9.36 11.33
CA GLN A 162 -4.20 -9.27 12.70
C GLN A 162 -3.16 -8.55 13.54
N PHE A 163 -3.63 -7.62 14.36
CA PHE A 163 -2.85 -6.95 15.40
C PHE A 163 -3.37 -7.37 16.77
N THR A 164 -2.46 -7.64 17.72
CA THR A 164 -2.81 -8.09 19.06
C THR A 164 -1.99 -7.32 20.09
N ALA A 165 -2.67 -6.53 20.93
CA ALA A 165 -2.05 -5.70 21.96
C ALA A 165 -3.09 -5.22 22.96
N GLY A 166 -2.72 -5.06 24.24
CA GLY A 166 -3.60 -4.48 25.25
C GLY A 166 -4.10 -3.07 24.88
N TYR A 167 -3.35 -2.35 24.04
CA TYR A 167 -3.74 -1.09 23.42
C TYR A 167 -5.10 -1.16 22.69
N PHE A 168 -5.47 -2.31 22.13
CA PHE A 168 -6.74 -2.51 21.42
C PHE A 168 -7.93 -2.84 22.33
N ALA A 169 -7.78 -2.79 23.66
CA ALA A 169 -8.92 -2.81 24.58
C ALA A 169 -9.90 -1.64 24.35
N SER A 170 -9.41 -0.54 23.78
CA SER A 170 -10.16 0.67 23.48
C SER A 170 -10.63 0.70 22.02
N ASN A 171 -11.93 0.85 21.80
CA ASN A 171 -12.51 1.04 20.45
C ASN A 171 -11.95 2.27 19.73
N LYS A 172 -11.61 3.34 20.47
CA LYS A 172 -10.97 4.53 19.92
C LYS A 172 -9.61 4.20 19.29
N ASN A 173 -8.80 3.44 20.02
CA ASN A 173 -7.47 3.04 19.57
C ASN A 173 -7.52 2.13 18.33
N ILE A 174 -8.51 1.22 18.30
CA ILE A 174 -8.80 0.39 17.12
C ILE A 174 -9.15 1.28 15.93
N GLN A 175 -10.09 2.22 16.09
CA GLN A 175 -10.52 3.10 15.01
C GLN A 175 -9.36 3.96 14.48
N GLU A 176 -8.58 4.58 15.36
CA GLU A 176 -7.44 5.40 14.97
C GLU A 176 -6.40 4.57 14.21
N THR A 177 -6.06 3.39 14.71
CA THR A 177 -5.12 2.48 14.02
C THR A 177 -5.65 2.04 12.66
N GLN A 178 -6.92 1.67 12.56
CA GLN A 178 -7.54 1.29 11.29
C GLN A 178 -7.51 2.45 10.30
N THR A 179 -7.85 3.67 10.72
CA THR A 179 -7.80 4.85 9.87
C THR A 179 -6.38 5.11 9.36
N THR A 180 -5.36 5.00 10.22
CA THR A 180 -3.95 5.19 9.84
C THR A 180 -3.47 4.15 8.83
N LEU A 181 -3.87 2.88 8.99
CA LEU A 181 -3.38 1.80 8.13
C LEU A 181 -4.22 1.60 6.86
N HIS A 182 -5.44 2.15 6.81
CA HIS A 182 -6.44 1.80 5.80
C HIS A 182 -5.92 1.90 4.37
N GLU A 183 -5.28 3.02 4.01
CA GLU A 183 -4.79 3.26 2.65
C GLU A 183 -3.75 2.23 2.21
N MET A 184 -2.75 1.96 3.06
CA MET A 184 -1.71 0.98 2.75
C MET A 184 -2.30 -0.42 2.61
N LEU A 185 -3.23 -0.79 3.51
CA LEU A 185 -3.88 -2.10 3.46
C LEU A 185 -4.77 -2.26 2.22
N LEU A 186 -5.48 -1.19 1.83
CA LEU A 186 -6.27 -1.12 0.60
C LEU A 186 -5.38 -1.29 -0.64
N ASN A 187 -4.29 -0.52 -0.73
CA ASN A 187 -3.35 -0.57 -1.85
C ASN A 187 -2.63 -1.93 -1.97
N LEU A 188 -2.36 -2.58 -0.84
CA LEU A 188 -1.80 -3.93 -0.79
C LEU A 188 -2.82 -5.03 -1.01
N ARG A 189 -4.10 -4.68 -1.19
CA ARG A 189 -5.20 -5.61 -1.44
C ARG A 189 -5.42 -6.63 -0.31
N PHE A 190 -5.19 -6.21 0.93
CA PHE A 190 -5.74 -6.93 2.07
C PHE A 190 -7.26 -6.90 2.00
N LYS A 191 -7.90 -7.94 2.52
CA LYS A 191 -9.36 -8.09 2.58
C LYS A 191 -9.92 -7.86 3.97
N GLN A 192 -9.10 -8.00 5.00
CA GLN A 192 -9.54 -7.80 6.36
C GLN A 192 -8.38 -7.39 7.28
N THR A 193 -8.68 -6.49 8.21
CA THR A 193 -7.86 -6.23 9.39
C THR A 193 -8.57 -6.77 10.63
N GLN A 194 -7.84 -7.37 11.56
CA GLN A 194 -8.36 -7.84 12.84
C GLN A 194 -7.58 -7.24 14.01
N TYR A 195 -8.27 -6.95 15.10
CA TYR A 195 -7.72 -6.34 16.31
C TYR A 195 -8.14 -7.15 17.53
N LYS A 196 -7.15 -7.61 18.31
CA LYS A 196 -7.35 -8.34 19.57
C LYS A 196 -6.70 -7.59 20.73
N TRP A 197 -7.34 -7.63 21.90
CA TRP A 197 -6.69 -7.21 23.14
C TRP A 197 -5.50 -8.12 23.45
N TYR A 198 -5.71 -9.45 23.49
CA TYR A 198 -4.67 -10.42 23.88
C TYR A 198 -4.77 -11.69 23.04
N SER A 199 -3.70 -12.49 23.08
CA SER A 199 -3.55 -13.70 22.28
C SER A 199 -4.58 -14.80 22.59
N GLY A 200 -5.05 -14.87 23.83
CA GLY A 200 -6.06 -15.82 24.29
C GLY A 200 -7.51 -15.35 24.12
N ASP A 201 -7.73 -14.17 23.54
CA ASP A 201 -9.08 -13.68 23.27
C ASP A 201 -9.68 -14.38 22.06
N ASP A 202 -10.85 -14.98 22.24
CA ASP A 202 -11.64 -15.53 21.14
C ASP A 202 -12.35 -14.41 20.36
N GLU A 203 -12.61 -13.26 21.02
CA GLU A 203 -13.19 -12.09 20.38
C GLU A 203 -12.13 -11.26 19.65
N TYR A 204 -12.55 -10.63 18.55
CA TYR A 204 -11.77 -9.62 17.86
C TYR A 204 -12.70 -8.63 17.16
N THR A 205 -12.25 -7.38 17.06
CA THR A 205 -12.87 -6.39 16.17
C THR A 205 -12.23 -6.52 14.81
N TYR A 206 -13.02 -6.51 13.73
CA TYR A 206 -12.49 -6.57 12.39
C TYR A 206 -13.08 -5.50 11.47
N TYR A 207 -12.32 -5.18 10.43
CA TYR A 207 -12.74 -4.33 9.33
C TYR A 207 -12.53 -5.09 8.03
N ASN A 208 -13.60 -5.22 7.24
CA ASN A 208 -13.45 -5.62 5.86
C ASN A 208 -12.84 -4.46 5.05
N ILE A 209 -12.00 -4.81 4.09
CA ILE A 209 -11.34 -3.86 3.20
C ILE A 209 -11.83 -4.15 1.80
N GLU A 210 -12.55 -3.19 1.23
CA GLU A 210 -13.10 -3.23 -0.13
C GLU A 210 -12.02 -2.95 -1.17
N SER A 211 -10.94 -3.75 -1.16
CA SER A 211 -9.88 -3.68 -2.15
C SER A 211 -10.25 -4.40 -3.44
N SER A 212 -9.56 -4.12 -4.54
CA SER A 212 -9.65 -4.94 -5.76
C SER A 212 -9.07 -6.36 -5.54
N LYS A 213 -9.37 -7.32 -6.43
CA LYS A 213 -8.70 -8.62 -6.47
C LYS A 213 -7.27 -8.49 -7.02
N ASP A 214 -6.37 -9.39 -6.65
CA ASP A 214 -4.99 -9.43 -7.21
C ASP A 214 -4.99 -9.58 -8.75
N SER A 215 -6.08 -10.10 -9.33
CA SER A 215 -6.29 -10.28 -10.77
C SER A 215 -6.90 -9.08 -11.49
N GLU A 216 -7.25 -8.02 -10.78
CA GLU A 216 -7.74 -6.77 -11.38
C GLU A 216 -6.54 -5.83 -11.58
N ILE A 217 -6.49 -5.12 -12.70
CA ILE A 217 -5.42 -4.13 -12.91
C ILE A 217 -5.50 -3.05 -11.82
N ILE A 218 -4.35 -2.52 -11.39
CA ILE A 218 -4.36 -1.38 -10.48
C ILE A 218 -4.86 -0.14 -11.22
N ASP A 219 -5.64 0.69 -10.55
CA ASP A 219 -6.08 2.00 -11.04
C ASP A 219 -5.21 3.14 -10.47
#